data_AF-A0AA36IWK0-F1
#
_entry.id   AF-A0AA36IWK0-F1
#
_cell.length_a   1.000
_cell.length_b   1.000
_cell.length_c   1.000
_cell.angle_alpha   90.00
_cell.angle_beta   90.00
_cell.angle_gamma   90.00
#
_symmetry.space_group_name_H-M   'P 1'
#
loop_
_entity.id
_entity.type
_entity.pdbx_description
1 polymer ?
#
loop_
_entity_poly.entity_id
_entity_poly.type
_entity_poly.pdbx_seq_one_letter_code
_entity_poly.pdbx_strand_id
1 'polypeptide(L)'
;MGRQDVVSVLLRNGAHVHSRTTKGQLAVELCSDDVATRRLLQKEMRETIALHPTDYRLGASLEMPDDRVFGGVATSDSLESIVNGLQVEGGAMPKSCLTSPSREIRFEPFFVPRAPLIPDEDLELEMVELCAYLGCQIFEGQPGRGLAFLVVSGCVRDYPIDLVGFMRTAKLSPLQVGTFLGEDFSLSKILRMEFLNSVCLVDTGIVSALRTGLAGLKVPQDLQKLHRLLGSLSEVWWRQQLRAARLGLKRKESPKDDSDKELPDNLAAAVEVCSSEEIRGPSLRQTLLPSINSLHQLFFSTVMLHWNLHAPLPPSQKLSFEAWNALNRSGSKEDVPAWLLEPVYTAVAQAPLEELSLELDEPQHPPTSGRFASTLKVVAETQVEGWALVFGDGLPVLPGGLGKPNAANFVECMQMTGMISEATATARTARKDSPPESAVWLSMKGPFFFFAMEPEPLKPFAFLHLKSWVTELDPSRSCFSLRATNADAEAPPAKLQLIVLLPDGRFQAFHLKKLNFELSDPTLQLWTQALQALKDQQSAPCAVDVPV
;
A
#
# COMPACT_ATOMS: atom_id res chain seq x y z
N MET A 1 -8.93 -14.04 -1.58
CA MET A 1 -10.37 -14.38 -1.70
C MET A 1 -11.16 -13.15 -1.30
N GLY A 2 -12.02 -12.66 -2.19
CA GLY A 2 -12.99 -11.63 -1.80
C GLY A 2 -13.95 -12.19 -0.74
N ARG A 3 -14.64 -11.32 0.01
CA ARG A 3 -15.61 -11.77 1.04
C ARG A 3 -16.68 -12.70 0.46
N GLN A 4 -17.10 -12.46 -0.79
CA GLN A 4 -18.04 -13.31 -1.53
C GLN A 4 -17.48 -14.72 -1.80
N ASP A 5 -16.19 -14.84 -2.13
CA ASP A 5 -15.55 -16.13 -2.40
C ASP A 5 -15.46 -16.98 -1.12
N VAL A 6 -15.12 -16.34 0.00
CA VAL A 6 -15.06 -17.02 1.31
C VAL A 6 -16.42 -17.58 1.69
N VAL A 7 -17.50 -16.80 1.53
CA VAL A 7 -18.87 -17.27 1.78
C VAL A 7 -19.24 -18.41 0.83
N SER A 8 -18.94 -18.29 -0.47
CA SER A 8 -19.26 -19.35 -1.43
C SER A 8 -18.49 -20.65 -1.16
N VAL A 9 -17.23 -20.57 -0.74
CA VAL A 9 -16.42 -21.74 -0.39
C VAL A 9 -16.93 -22.39 0.90
N LEU A 10 -17.30 -21.60 1.92
CA LEU A 10 -17.85 -22.14 3.17
C LEU A 10 -19.17 -22.89 2.91
N LEU A 11 -20.09 -22.31 2.14
CA LEU A 11 -21.37 -22.96 1.80
C LEU A 11 -21.17 -24.25 1.00
N ARG A 12 -20.25 -24.26 0.03
CA ARG A 12 -19.93 -25.48 -0.76
C ARG A 12 -19.31 -26.60 0.06
N ASN A 13 -18.66 -26.27 1.17
CA ASN A 13 -18.09 -27.25 2.10
C ASN A 13 -19.06 -27.60 3.24
N GLY A 14 -20.35 -27.34 3.09
CA GLY A 14 -21.39 -27.75 4.04
C GLY A 14 -21.51 -26.85 5.27
N ALA A 15 -20.95 -25.63 5.25
CA ALA A 15 -21.21 -24.67 6.32
C ALA A 15 -22.70 -24.30 6.34
N HIS A 16 -23.34 -24.49 7.49
CA HIS A 16 -24.77 -24.20 7.64
C HIS A 16 -25.04 -22.71 7.44
N VAL A 17 -25.95 -22.35 6.54
CA VAL A 17 -26.34 -20.93 6.28
C VAL A 17 -26.81 -20.23 7.57
N HIS A 18 -27.32 -20.99 8.53
CA HIS A 18 -27.80 -20.51 9.83
C HIS A 18 -26.77 -20.57 10.96
N SER A 19 -25.55 -21.05 10.70
CA SER A 19 -24.50 -21.06 11.72
C SER A 19 -24.17 -19.61 12.09
N ARG A 20 -24.33 -19.28 13.37
CA ARG A 20 -23.95 -17.97 13.90
C ARG A 20 -22.46 -18.00 14.25
N THR A 21 -21.78 -16.89 14.00
CA THR A 21 -20.43 -16.69 14.53
C THR A 21 -20.45 -16.66 16.06
N THR A 22 -19.27 -16.66 16.68
CA THR A 22 -19.12 -16.42 18.13
C THR A 22 -19.73 -15.09 18.60
N LYS A 23 -20.00 -14.15 17.68
CA LYS A 23 -20.68 -12.88 17.94
C LYS A 23 -22.19 -12.93 17.65
N GLY A 24 -22.76 -14.10 17.39
CA GLY A 24 -24.18 -14.27 17.08
C GLY A 24 -24.58 -13.87 15.65
N GLN A 25 -23.64 -13.42 14.81
CA GLN A 25 -23.94 -12.94 13.46
C GLN A 25 -24.10 -14.08 12.47
N LEU A 26 -25.12 -14.02 11.61
CA LEU A 26 -25.35 -14.96 10.52
C LEU A 26 -24.43 -14.68 9.33
N ALA A 27 -24.20 -15.69 8.48
CA ALA A 27 -23.38 -15.52 7.26
C ALA A 27 -23.88 -14.38 6.35
N VAL A 28 -25.20 -14.16 6.30
CA VAL A 28 -25.84 -13.06 5.54
C VAL A 28 -25.57 -11.67 6.14
N GLU A 29 -25.33 -11.60 7.44
CA GLU A 29 -25.06 -10.34 8.18
C GLU A 29 -23.59 -9.93 8.08
N LEU A 30 -22.69 -10.87 7.74
CA LEU A 30 -21.27 -10.62 7.51
C LEU A 30 -20.96 -10.09 6.10
N CYS A 31 -21.95 -10.10 5.21
CA CYS A 31 -21.79 -9.68 3.82
C CYS A 31 -21.97 -8.17 3.68
N SER A 32 -20.89 -7.45 3.36
CA SER A 32 -20.91 -5.99 3.13
C SER A 32 -21.35 -5.58 1.72
N ASP A 33 -21.58 -6.52 0.82
CA ASP A 33 -22.02 -6.28 -0.56
C ASP A 33 -23.49 -6.72 -0.71
N ASP A 34 -24.38 -5.72 -0.83
CA ASP A 34 -25.77 -5.80 -0.37
C ASP A 34 -26.68 -6.65 -1.28
N VAL A 35 -26.33 -6.83 -2.56
CA VAL A 35 -27.26 -7.40 -3.55
C VAL A 35 -26.81 -8.74 -4.11
N ALA A 36 -25.57 -8.88 -4.59
CA ALA A 36 -25.14 -10.10 -5.26
C ALA A 36 -24.91 -11.26 -4.28
N THR A 37 -24.22 -10.99 -3.16
CA THR A 37 -23.94 -12.01 -2.14
C THR A 37 -25.20 -12.42 -1.38
N ARG A 38 -26.10 -11.46 -1.10
CA ARG A 38 -27.41 -11.75 -0.48
C ARG A 38 -28.30 -12.61 -1.39
N ARG A 39 -28.31 -12.36 -2.70
CA ARG A 39 -29.03 -13.22 -3.67
C ARG A 39 -28.48 -14.64 -3.73
N LEU A 40 -27.16 -14.80 -3.65
CA LEU A 40 -26.52 -16.12 -3.65
C LEU A 40 -26.90 -16.93 -2.39
N LEU A 41 -26.82 -16.30 -1.21
CA LEU A 41 -27.24 -16.90 0.05
C LEU A 41 -28.74 -17.25 0.07
N GLN A 42 -29.59 -16.38 -0.46
CA GLN A 42 -31.03 -16.65 -0.58
C GLN A 42 -31.33 -17.80 -1.53
N LYS A 43 -30.57 -17.94 -2.63
CA LYS A 43 -30.72 -19.04 -3.58
C LYS A 43 -30.35 -20.37 -2.92
N GLU A 44 -29.18 -20.47 -2.28
CA GLU A 44 -28.72 -21.66 -1.57
C GLU A 44 -29.66 -22.02 -0.41
N MET A 45 -30.18 -21.03 0.31
CA MET A 45 -31.16 -21.24 1.38
C MET A 45 -32.48 -21.84 0.84
N ARG A 46 -32.95 -21.40 -0.33
CA ARG A 46 -34.14 -22.00 -0.98
C ARG A 46 -33.88 -23.42 -1.45
N GLU A 47 -32.70 -23.70 -2.00
CA GLU A 47 -32.31 -25.03 -2.46
C GLU A 47 -32.17 -26.00 -1.27
N THR A 48 -31.62 -25.55 -0.15
CA THR A 48 -31.53 -26.33 1.10
C THR A 48 -32.91 -26.65 1.69
N ILE A 49 -33.81 -25.66 1.75
CA ILE A 49 -35.20 -25.84 2.22
C ILE A 49 -35.97 -26.81 1.31
N ALA A 50 -35.72 -26.77 -0.01
CA ALA A 50 -36.36 -27.67 -0.97
C ALA A 50 -35.90 -29.13 -0.83
N LEU A 51 -34.64 -29.35 -0.47
CA LEU A 51 -34.06 -30.68 -0.26
C LEU A 51 -34.46 -31.31 1.08
N HIS A 52 -34.69 -30.49 2.12
CA HIS A 52 -35.04 -30.95 3.47
C HIS A 52 -36.27 -30.22 4.07
N PRO A 53 -37.48 -30.41 3.51
CA PRO A 53 -38.67 -29.65 3.94
C PRO A 53 -39.17 -30.01 5.35
N THR A 54 -38.80 -31.18 5.88
CA THR A 54 -39.21 -31.67 7.20
C THR A 54 -38.43 -31.05 8.35
N ASP A 55 -37.21 -30.56 8.10
CA ASP A 55 -36.32 -30.03 9.14
C ASP A 55 -36.64 -28.57 9.50
N TYR A 56 -37.53 -27.92 8.75
CA TYR A 56 -37.86 -26.49 8.87
C TYR A 56 -39.28 -26.20 9.40
N ARG A 57 -39.98 -27.21 9.95
CA ARG A 57 -41.22 -26.96 10.70
C ARG A 57 -40.91 -26.81 12.19
N LEU A 58 -40.59 -25.61 12.66
CA LEU A 58 -40.99 -25.11 14.00
C LEU A 58 -40.51 -23.67 14.22
N GLY A 59 -41.44 -22.80 14.62
CA GLY A 59 -41.16 -21.40 14.95
C GLY A 59 -42.39 -20.51 15.14
N ALA A 60 -43.52 -21.09 15.57
CA ALA A 60 -44.64 -20.33 16.13
C ALA A 60 -45.04 -21.02 17.44
N SER A 61 -45.02 -20.24 18.53
CA SER A 61 -45.31 -20.62 19.93
C SER A 61 -44.28 -21.47 20.67
N LEU A 62 -43.50 -20.84 21.56
CA LEU A 62 -43.67 -20.98 23.03
C LEU A 62 -42.70 -20.06 23.80
N GLU A 63 -43.29 -19.21 24.64
CA GLU A 63 -42.94 -18.80 26.01
C GLU A 63 -41.46 -18.65 26.44
N MET A 64 -41.19 -17.45 26.98
CA MET A 64 -40.03 -17.06 27.78
C MET A 64 -39.97 -17.82 29.11
N PRO A 65 -38.75 -18.17 29.60
CA PRO A 65 -38.46 -18.01 31.02
C PRO A 65 -37.17 -17.25 31.32
N ASP A 66 -37.18 -16.69 32.53
CA ASP A 66 -36.29 -15.74 33.17
C ASP A 66 -34.78 -16.10 33.29
N ASP A 67 -34.02 -15.01 33.39
CA ASP A 67 -32.79 -14.78 34.17
C ASP A 67 -32.19 -15.96 34.97
N ARG A 68 -30.93 -16.31 34.67
CA ARG A 68 -29.77 -16.18 35.59
C ARG A 68 -28.49 -16.90 35.11
N VAL A 69 -27.36 -16.24 35.43
CA VAL A 69 -25.95 -16.69 35.52
C VAL A 69 -25.15 -16.90 34.22
N PHE A 70 -24.41 -15.85 33.83
CA PHE A 70 -23.21 -15.94 33.00
C PHE A 70 -22.02 -16.41 33.84
N GLY A 71 -21.29 -17.42 33.36
CA GLY A 71 -19.99 -17.82 33.93
C GLY A 71 -19.51 -19.17 33.42
N GLY A 72 -18.87 -19.21 32.25
CA GLY A 72 -18.24 -20.42 31.72
C GLY A 72 -17.26 -20.10 30.60
N VAL A 73 -15.97 -20.09 30.94
CA VAL A 73 -14.84 -19.93 30.02
C VAL A 73 -14.69 -21.21 29.20
N ALA A 74 -14.83 -21.12 27.87
CA ALA A 74 -14.51 -22.23 26.97
C ALA A 74 -13.03 -22.19 26.60
N THR A 75 -12.33 -23.28 26.91
CA THR A 75 -10.91 -23.53 26.62
C THR A 75 -10.67 -23.88 25.14
N SER A 76 -9.44 -23.68 24.70
CA SER A 76 -8.95 -23.71 23.30
C SER A 76 -8.82 -25.11 22.66
N ASP A 77 -9.39 -26.17 23.22
CA ASP A 77 -9.09 -27.54 22.81
C ASP A 77 -10.04 -28.13 21.74
N SER A 78 -10.99 -27.35 21.22
CA SER A 78 -12.05 -27.88 20.31
C SER A 78 -11.74 -27.77 18.81
N LEU A 79 -10.58 -27.26 18.40
CA LEU A 79 -10.22 -27.07 16.98
C LEU A 79 -9.24 -28.11 16.42
N GLU A 80 -8.56 -28.88 17.27
CA GLU A 80 -7.62 -29.93 16.82
C GLU A 80 -8.31 -31.27 16.49
N SER A 81 -9.53 -31.53 16.97
CA SER A 81 -10.25 -32.77 16.63
C SER A 81 -10.91 -32.74 15.24
N ILE A 82 -11.15 -31.55 14.67
CA ILE A 82 -11.82 -31.38 13.37
C ILE A 82 -10.84 -31.60 12.20
N VAL A 83 -9.52 -31.45 12.43
CA VAL A 83 -8.52 -31.56 11.35
C VAL A 83 -7.95 -32.97 11.20
N ASN A 84 -8.04 -33.83 12.22
CA ASN A 84 -7.44 -35.18 12.18
C ASN A 84 -8.42 -36.32 11.82
N GLY A 85 -9.68 -36.02 11.51
CA GLY A 85 -10.74 -37.01 11.32
C GLY A 85 -11.25 -37.19 9.88
N LEU A 86 -10.37 -37.21 8.87
CA LEU A 86 -10.77 -37.51 7.48
C LEU A 86 -9.84 -38.54 6.81
N GLN A 87 -9.87 -39.77 7.33
CA GLN A 87 -9.72 -40.95 6.47
C GLN A 87 -11.13 -41.45 6.15
N VAL A 88 -11.56 -41.27 4.90
CA VAL A 88 -12.80 -41.87 4.40
C VAL A 88 -12.41 -42.93 3.38
N GLU A 89 -12.67 -44.18 3.76
CA GLU A 89 -12.61 -45.36 2.90
C GLU A 89 -13.63 -45.27 1.75
N GLY A 90 -13.31 -45.97 0.66
CA GLY A 90 -14.02 -45.94 -0.61
C GLY A 90 -15.48 -46.34 -0.54
N GLY A 91 -16.35 -45.40 -0.93
CA GLY A 91 -17.74 -45.65 -1.31
C GLY A 91 -18.00 -45.04 -2.68
N ALA A 92 -18.40 -45.88 -3.65
CA ALA A 92 -18.76 -45.44 -4.99
C ALA A 92 -20.00 -44.53 -4.98
N MET A 93 -19.84 -43.27 -5.37
CA MET A 93 -20.93 -42.31 -5.59
C MET A 93 -21.41 -42.33 -7.06
N PRO A 94 -22.70 -42.02 -7.31
CA PRO A 94 -23.35 -42.20 -8.60
C PRO A 94 -22.97 -41.11 -9.62
N LYS A 95 -22.72 -41.55 -10.85
CA LYS A 95 -22.33 -40.74 -12.01
C LYS A 95 -23.52 -39.98 -12.63
N SER A 96 -24.04 -38.95 -11.97
CA SER A 96 -25.01 -38.06 -12.62
C SER A 96 -25.10 -36.67 -11.97
N CYS A 97 -24.04 -35.86 -12.08
CA CYS A 97 -24.15 -34.40 -12.05
C CYS A 97 -22.84 -33.75 -12.51
N LEU A 98 -22.62 -33.70 -13.82
CA LEU A 98 -21.53 -32.93 -14.43
C LEU A 98 -22.11 -32.10 -15.55
N THR A 99 -22.32 -30.80 -15.28
CA THR A 99 -22.08 -29.66 -16.20
C THR A 99 -22.52 -28.36 -15.50
N SER A 100 -21.84 -27.97 -14.43
CA SER A 100 -21.78 -26.55 -14.06
C SER A 100 -20.37 -26.07 -14.40
N PRO A 101 -20.22 -25.01 -15.21
CA PRO A 101 -18.90 -24.50 -15.56
C PRO A 101 -18.20 -24.12 -14.27
N SER A 102 -17.04 -24.74 -14.03
CA SER A 102 -16.11 -24.41 -12.96
C SER A 102 -15.90 -22.90 -12.94
N ARG A 103 -16.53 -22.22 -11.97
CA ARG A 103 -16.32 -20.78 -11.75
C ARG A 103 -14.90 -20.60 -11.24
N GLU A 104 -14.03 -20.26 -12.17
CA GLU A 104 -12.65 -19.87 -11.95
C GLU A 104 -12.60 -18.71 -10.96
N ILE A 105 -11.76 -18.86 -9.92
CA ILE A 105 -11.58 -17.85 -8.88
C ILE A 105 -10.92 -16.63 -9.53
N ARG A 106 -11.69 -15.55 -9.76
CA ARG A 106 -11.15 -14.32 -10.37
C ARG A 106 -10.68 -13.38 -9.27
N PHE A 107 -9.36 -13.29 -9.10
CA PHE A 107 -8.74 -12.28 -8.23
C PHE A 107 -8.98 -10.89 -8.82
N GLU A 108 -9.75 -10.03 -8.15
CA GLU A 108 -9.80 -8.61 -8.48
C GLU A 108 -8.52 -7.95 -7.93
N PRO A 109 -7.61 -7.50 -8.81
CA PRO A 109 -6.36 -6.86 -8.40
C PRO A 109 -6.63 -5.50 -7.75
N PHE A 110 -5.67 -5.03 -6.95
CA PHE A 110 -5.77 -3.72 -6.31
C PHE A 110 -5.75 -2.57 -7.33
N PHE A 111 -4.99 -2.77 -8.41
CA PHE A 111 -4.87 -1.84 -9.53
C PHE A 111 -5.66 -2.39 -10.71
N VAL A 112 -6.58 -1.57 -11.23
CA VAL A 112 -7.35 -1.89 -12.43
C VAL A 112 -7.24 -0.69 -13.36
N PRO A 113 -6.76 -0.87 -14.61
CA PRO A 113 -6.26 -2.12 -15.23
C PRO A 113 -4.91 -2.63 -14.68
N ARG A 114 -4.63 -3.94 -14.88
CA ARG A 114 -3.34 -4.57 -14.54
C ARG A 114 -2.22 -4.30 -15.55
N ALA A 115 -2.62 -4.09 -16.80
CA ALA A 115 -1.67 -3.77 -17.85
C ALA A 115 -1.28 -2.29 -17.71
N PRO A 116 -0.01 -1.95 -17.97
CA PRO A 116 0.39 -0.55 -18.06
C PRO A 116 -0.49 0.14 -19.10
N LEU A 117 -0.87 1.39 -18.81
CA LEU A 117 -1.64 2.21 -19.73
C LEU A 117 -0.75 2.83 -20.81
N ILE A 118 0.55 2.88 -20.55
CA ILE A 118 1.57 3.25 -21.52
C ILE A 118 2.10 1.94 -22.13
N PRO A 119 1.86 1.67 -23.42
CA PRO A 119 2.29 0.42 -24.05
C PRO A 119 3.80 0.23 -24.03
N ASP A 120 4.28 -0.99 -23.80
CA ASP A 120 5.72 -1.33 -23.80
C ASP A 120 6.39 -1.05 -25.15
N GLU A 121 5.65 -1.17 -26.26
CA GLU A 121 6.15 -0.86 -27.62
C GLU A 121 6.56 0.61 -27.78
N ASP A 122 6.11 1.47 -26.87
CA ASP A 122 6.34 2.91 -26.90
C ASP A 122 7.41 3.37 -25.90
N LEU A 123 7.89 2.44 -25.07
CA LEU A 123 8.82 2.73 -24.00
C LEU A 123 10.24 2.40 -24.46
N GLU A 124 10.88 3.38 -25.10
CA GLU A 124 12.33 3.39 -25.22
C GLU A 124 12.98 3.34 -23.82
N LEU A 125 14.19 2.80 -23.72
CA LEU A 125 14.88 2.64 -22.43
C LEU A 125 14.96 3.96 -21.65
N GLU A 126 15.20 5.07 -22.36
CA GLU A 126 15.23 6.42 -21.77
C GLU A 126 13.88 6.84 -21.18
N MET A 127 12.77 6.41 -21.79
CA MET A 127 11.42 6.70 -21.30
C MET A 127 11.09 5.92 -20.03
N VAL A 128 11.54 4.66 -19.94
CA VAL A 128 11.40 3.85 -18.70
C VAL A 128 12.19 4.50 -17.56
N GLU A 129 13.42 4.96 -17.83
CA GLU A 129 14.22 5.68 -16.84
C GLU A 129 13.57 6.99 -16.41
N LEU A 130 13.01 7.74 -17.36
CA LEU A 130 12.28 8.99 -17.10
C LEU A 130 11.05 8.73 -16.22
N CYS A 131 10.25 7.73 -16.56
CA CYS A 131 9.07 7.34 -15.77
C CYS A 131 9.47 6.87 -14.36
N ALA A 132 10.53 6.06 -14.24
CA ALA A 132 11.02 5.62 -12.93
C ALA A 132 11.48 6.81 -12.08
N TYR A 133 12.23 7.75 -12.69
CA TYR A 133 12.68 8.97 -12.04
C TYR A 133 11.49 9.85 -11.58
N LEU A 134 10.55 10.14 -12.48
CA LEU A 134 9.36 10.94 -12.16
C LEU A 134 8.51 10.25 -11.09
N GLY A 135 8.35 8.93 -11.16
CA GLY A 135 7.64 8.14 -10.17
C GLY A 135 8.27 8.24 -8.77
N CYS A 136 9.59 8.18 -8.67
CA CYS A 136 10.30 8.42 -7.40
C CYS A 136 10.05 9.84 -6.88
N GLN A 137 10.16 10.86 -7.74
CA GLN A 137 9.91 12.25 -7.33
C GLN A 137 8.47 12.48 -6.86
N ILE A 138 7.49 11.91 -7.55
CA ILE A 138 6.08 11.97 -7.13
C ILE A 138 5.90 11.22 -5.81
N PHE A 139 6.59 10.08 -5.62
CA PHE A 139 6.54 9.32 -4.38
C PHE A 139 7.04 10.13 -3.18
N GLU A 140 8.10 10.92 -3.33
CA GLU A 140 8.64 11.75 -2.26
C GLU A 140 7.63 12.76 -1.71
N GLY A 141 6.76 13.30 -2.57
CA GLY A 141 5.69 14.20 -2.16
C GLY A 141 4.40 13.50 -1.77
N GLN A 142 4.02 12.45 -2.51
CA GLN A 142 2.74 11.76 -2.43
C GLN A 142 2.92 10.26 -2.74
N PRO A 143 3.35 9.45 -1.75
CA PRO A 143 3.77 8.06 -1.95
C PRO A 143 2.77 7.20 -2.73
N GLY A 144 1.48 7.25 -2.37
CA GLY A 144 0.46 6.49 -3.09
C GLY A 144 0.37 6.89 -4.56
N ARG A 145 0.38 8.18 -4.88
CA ARG A 145 0.32 8.65 -6.27
C ARG A 145 1.59 8.30 -7.05
N GLY A 146 2.75 8.30 -6.40
CA GLY A 146 4.01 7.86 -7.00
C GLY A 146 3.97 6.39 -7.40
N LEU A 147 3.48 5.51 -6.52
CA LEU A 147 3.27 4.10 -6.84
C LEU A 147 2.25 3.90 -7.96
N ALA A 148 1.13 4.62 -7.90
CA ALA A 148 0.12 4.59 -8.95
C ALA A 148 0.75 4.96 -10.31
N PHE A 149 1.54 6.03 -10.37
CA PHE A 149 2.24 6.44 -11.58
C PHE A 149 3.23 5.38 -12.08
N LEU A 150 4.03 4.78 -11.19
CA LEU A 150 4.97 3.72 -11.54
C LEU A 150 4.29 2.48 -12.12
N VAL A 151 3.12 2.10 -11.60
CA VAL A 151 2.32 0.99 -12.12
C VAL A 151 1.72 1.34 -13.47
N VAL A 152 1.10 2.52 -13.58
CA VAL A 152 0.46 2.99 -14.81
C VAL A 152 1.44 3.09 -15.97
N SER A 153 2.65 3.58 -15.69
CA SER A 153 3.71 3.77 -16.69
C SER A 153 4.46 2.50 -17.05
N GLY A 154 4.14 1.36 -16.42
CA GLY A 154 4.81 0.08 -16.68
C GLY A 154 6.19 -0.06 -16.04
N CYS A 155 6.64 0.91 -15.24
CA CYS A 155 7.92 0.82 -14.54
C CYS A 155 7.96 -0.31 -13.50
N VAL A 156 6.81 -0.59 -12.88
CA VAL A 156 6.68 -1.63 -11.85
C VAL A 156 5.36 -2.34 -12.04
N ARG A 157 5.34 -3.66 -11.89
CA ARG A 157 4.10 -4.43 -11.93
C ARG A 157 3.27 -4.19 -10.67
N ASP A 158 1.96 -4.42 -10.75
CA ASP A 158 1.02 -4.22 -9.66
C ASP A 158 1.09 -5.26 -8.52
N TYR A 159 2.02 -6.22 -8.62
CA TYR A 159 2.21 -7.25 -7.60
C TYR A 159 2.91 -6.70 -6.35
N PRO A 160 2.44 -7.06 -5.13
CA PRO A 160 3.07 -6.61 -3.89
C PRO A 160 4.57 -6.86 -3.79
N ILE A 161 5.03 -8.03 -4.26
CA ILE A 161 6.45 -8.40 -4.24
C ILE A 161 7.30 -7.50 -5.15
N ASP A 162 6.78 -7.11 -6.31
CA ASP A 162 7.49 -6.25 -7.26
C ASP A 162 7.52 -4.80 -6.74
N LEU A 163 6.40 -4.31 -6.18
CA LEU A 163 6.33 -2.99 -5.56
C LEU A 163 7.28 -2.87 -4.36
N VAL A 164 7.34 -3.89 -3.50
CA VAL A 164 8.29 -3.94 -2.38
C VAL A 164 9.72 -4.07 -2.87
N GLY A 165 9.96 -4.90 -3.89
CA GLY A 165 11.27 -5.02 -4.54
C GLY A 165 11.76 -3.68 -5.09
N PHE A 166 10.87 -2.93 -5.73
CA PHE A 166 11.15 -1.56 -6.16
C PHE A 166 11.44 -0.65 -4.97
N MET A 167 10.59 -0.60 -3.93
CA MET A 167 10.81 0.26 -2.76
C MET A 167 12.17 0.04 -2.10
N ARG A 168 12.64 -1.22 -2.02
CA ARG A 168 13.94 -1.56 -1.44
C ARG A 168 15.13 -1.20 -2.33
N THR A 169 14.94 -1.12 -3.65
CA THR A 169 16.03 -0.93 -4.62
C THR A 169 16.08 0.50 -5.21
N ALA A 170 14.97 1.24 -5.17
CA ALA A 170 14.78 2.49 -5.90
C ALA A 170 15.35 3.75 -5.21
N LYS A 171 16.14 3.62 -4.13
CA LYS A 171 16.69 4.75 -3.36
C LYS A 171 15.62 5.80 -2.97
N LEU A 172 14.41 5.35 -2.65
CA LEU A 172 13.36 6.20 -2.10
C LEU A 172 13.72 6.67 -0.70
N SER A 173 13.16 7.80 -0.26
CA SER A 173 13.30 8.25 1.11
C SER A 173 12.75 7.20 2.09
N PRO A 174 13.59 6.69 3.01
CA PRO A 174 13.16 5.73 4.02
C PRO A 174 12.00 6.25 4.88
N LEU A 175 11.91 7.57 5.06
CA LEU A 175 10.83 8.22 5.81
C LEU A 175 9.51 8.17 5.05
N GLN A 176 9.52 8.44 3.75
CA GLN A 176 8.31 8.39 2.92
C GLN A 176 7.81 6.94 2.78
N VAL A 177 8.71 5.98 2.63
CA VAL A 177 8.35 4.55 2.63
C VAL A 177 7.75 4.17 3.98
N GLY A 178 8.40 4.50 5.11
CA GLY A 178 7.89 4.21 6.45
C GLY A 178 6.52 4.84 6.71
N THR A 179 6.34 6.10 6.31
CA THR A 179 5.06 6.82 6.44
C THR A 179 3.96 6.15 5.63
N PHE A 180 4.22 5.83 4.36
CA PHE A 180 3.24 5.19 3.48
C PHE A 180 2.86 3.79 3.94
N LEU A 181 3.84 2.98 4.36
CA LEU A 181 3.58 1.65 4.91
C LEU A 181 2.79 1.72 6.23
N GLY A 182 2.90 2.83 6.96
CA GLY A 182 2.14 3.11 8.17
C GLY A 182 0.66 3.45 7.94
N GLU A 183 0.23 3.77 6.72
CA GLU A 183 -1.15 4.16 6.42
C GLU A 183 -2.19 3.02 6.62
N ASP A 184 -3.48 3.37 6.64
CA ASP A 184 -4.61 2.45 6.86
C ASP A 184 -5.22 1.97 5.56
N PHE A 185 -4.75 2.51 4.44
CA PHE A 185 -5.10 2.03 3.12
C PHE A 185 -4.85 0.53 3.02
N SER A 186 -5.76 -0.16 2.35
CA SER A 186 -5.67 -1.60 2.11
C SER A 186 -4.39 -1.97 1.36
N LEU A 187 -3.95 -1.15 0.40
CA LEU A 187 -2.66 -1.32 -0.28
C LEU A 187 -1.49 -1.18 0.69
N SER A 188 -1.44 -0.10 1.47
CA SER A 188 -0.38 0.13 2.45
C SER A 188 -0.28 -1.05 3.43
N LYS A 189 -1.39 -1.61 3.88
CA LYS A 189 -1.39 -2.83 4.72
C LYS A 189 -0.80 -4.03 3.99
N ILE A 190 -1.19 -4.28 2.73
CA ILE A 190 -0.68 -5.41 1.93
C ILE A 190 0.83 -5.26 1.71
N LEU A 191 1.26 -4.07 1.28
CA LEU A 191 2.66 -3.77 1.03
C LEU A 191 3.49 -3.78 2.31
N ARG A 192 2.95 -3.31 3.44
CA ARG A 192 3.61 -3.40 4.76
C ARG A 192 3.88 -4.85 5.15
N MET A 193 2.89 -5.72 5.01
CA MET A 193 3.07 -7.15 5.31
C MET A 193 4.10 -7.79 4.38
N GLU A 194 4.09 -7.45 3.09
CA GLU A 194 5.05 -7.99 2.13
C GLU A 194 6.47 -7.45 2.34
N PHE A 195 6.59 -6.15 2.65
CA PHE A 195 7.85 -5.51 3.01
C PHE A 195 8.52 -6.20 4.18
N LEU A 196 7.77 -6.50 5.23
CA LEU A 196 8.27 -7.23 6.40
C LEU A 196 8.54 -8.71 6.11
N ASN A 197 7.85 -9.34 5.14
CA ASN A 197 8.14 -10.72 4.73
C ASN A 197 9.42 -10.87 3.93
N SER A 198 9.83 -9.81 3.24
CA SER A 198 11.04 -9.83 2.43
C SER A 198 12.34 -9.83 3.24
N VAL A 199 12.26 -9.72 4.58
CA VAL A 199 13.39 -9.85 5.50
C VAL A 199 13.27 -11.13 6.36
N CYS A 200 14.42 -11.74 6.63
CA CYS A 200 14.49 -12.91 7.50
C CYS A 200 14.49 -12.47 8.96
N LEU A 201 13.43 -12.79 9.69
CA LEU A 201 13.28 -12.53 11.13
C LEU A 201 13.43 -13.80 11.96
N VAL A 202 13.75 -14.93 11.34
CA VAL A 202 13.96 -16.21 12.04
C VAL A 202 15.12 -16.05 13.03
N ASP A 203 14.94 -16.59 14.24
CA ASP A 203 15.96 -16.54 15.32
C ASP A 203 16.43 -15.14 15.73
N THR A 204 15.60 -14.12 15.54
CA THR A 204 15.81 -12.78 16.10
C THR A 204 15.18 -12.65 17.49
N GLY A 205 15.78 -11.83 18.35
CA GLY A 205 15.18 -11.31 19.58
C GLY A 205 14.40 -10.02 19.34
N ILE A 206 14.07 -9.26 20.39
CA ILE A 206 13.23 -8.05 20.26
C ILE A 206 13.99 -6.93 19.53
N VAL A 207 15.21 -6.64 19.96
CA VAL A 207 16.03 -5.55 19.42
C VAL A 207 16.50 -5.89 18.02
N SER A 208 16.97 -7.12 17.80
CA SER A 208 17.39 -7.57 16.46
C SER A 208 16.21 -7.68 15.48
N ALA A 209 15.00 -8.03 15.93
CA ALA A 209 13.81 -8.02 15.07
C ALA A 209 13.40 -6.59 14.67
N LEU A 210 13.47 -5.62 15.59
CA LEU A 210 13.22 -4.21 15.27
C LEU A 210 14.22 -3.69 14.25
N ARG A 211 15.52 -3.91 14.48
CA ARG A 211 16.58 -3.51 13.55
C ARG A 211 16.41 -4.14 12.17
N THR A 212 16.25 -5.46 12.12
CA THR A 212 16.14 -6.20 10.85
C THR A 212 14.82 -5.90 10.12
N GLY A 213 13.72 -5.83 10.87
CA GLY A 213 12.38 -5.58 10.34
C GLY A 213 12.21 -4.17 9.77
N LEU A 214 12.84 -3.18 10.41
CA LEU A 214 12.77 -1.78 10.02
C LEU A 214 13.99 -1.34 9.17
N ALA A 215 14.87 -2.27 8.79
CA ALA A 215 16.01 -1.98 7.95
C ALA A 215 15.56 -1.35 6.60
N GLY A 216 16.10 -0.17 6.32
CA GLY A 216 15.74 0.64 5.15
C GLY A 216 14.47 1.48 5.32
N LEU A 217 13.91 1.56 6.53
CA LEU A 217 12.82 2.46 6.88
C LEU A 217 13.30 3.48 7.90
N LYS A 218 12.67 4.66 7.89
CA LYS A 218 12.62 5.54 9.06
C LYS A 218 11.23 5.45 9.66
N VAL A 219 11.19 5.28 10.97
CA VAL A 219 9.92 5.18 11.71
C VAL A 219 9.12 6.49 11.57
N PRO A 220 7.82 6.42 11.23
CA PRO A 220 6.99 7.62 11.18
C PRO A 220 6.78 8.21 12.58
N GLN A 221 6.77 9.54 12.67
CA GLN A 221 6.49 10.27 13.92
C GLN A 221 5.05 10.08 14.42
N ASP A 222 4.12 9.80 13.50
CA ASP A 222 2.73 9.46 13.83
C ASP A 222 2.66 8.10 14.55
N LEU A 223 2.29 8.14 15.83
CA LEU A 223 2.21 6.96 16.69
C LEU A 223 1.19 5.93 16.19
N GLN A 224 0.12 6.33 15.49
CA GLN A 224 -0.83 5.39 14.92
C GLN A 224 -0.24 4.65 13.73
N LYS A 225 0.59 5.32 12.92
CA LYS A 225 1.34 4.70 11.82
C LYS A 225 2.40 3.74 12.36
N LEU A 226 3.17 4.17 13.36
CA LEU A 226 4.13 3.33 14.06
C LEU A 226 3.46 2.09 14.66
N HIS A 227 2.35 2.26 15.39
CA HIS A 227 1.60 1.15 15.97
C HIS A 227 1.15 0.13 14.90
N ARG A 228 0.70 0.59 13.72
CA ARG A 228 0.34 -0.30 12.60
C ARG A 228 1.56 -1.06 12.04
N LEU A 229 2.72 -0.39 11.96
CA LEU A 229 3.99 -1.00 11.56
C LEU A 229 4.43 -2.10 12.53
N LEU A 230 4.49 -1.80 13.82
CA LEU A 230 4.92 -2.74 14.84
C LEU A 230 3.95 -3.90 15.03
N GLY A 231 2.65 -3.67 14.88
CA GLY A 231 1.65 -4.74 14.87
C GLY A 231 1.91 -5.74 13.74
N SER A 232 2.19 -5.23 12.54
CA SER A 232 2.50 -6.06 11.37
C SER A 232 3.85 -6.79 11.53
N LEU A 233 4.85 -6.12 12.12
CA LEU A 233 6.13 -6.75 12.45
C LEU A 233 5.94 -7.92 13.42
N SER A 234 5.10 -7.76 14.43
CA SER A 234 4.76 -8.80 15.40
C SER A 234 4.12 -10.02 14.74
N GLU A 235 3.13 -9.79 13.86
CA GLU A 235 2.46 -10.85 13.11
C GLU A 235 3.43 -11.61 12.20
N VAL A 236 4.26 -10.88 11.45
CA VAL A 236 5.22 -11.47 10.52
C VAL A 236 6.30 -12.25 11.27
N TRP A 237 6.89 -11.66 12.32
CA TRP A 237 7.86 -12.33 13.17
C TRP A 237 7.30 -13.64 13.72
N TRP A 238 6.11 -13.59 14.33
CA TRP A 238 5.47 -14.77 14.92
C TRP A 238 5.25 -15.89 13.89
N ARG A 239 4.77 -15.50 12.69
CA ARG A 239 4.53 -16.43 11.59
C ARG A 239 5.83 -17.06 11.08
N GLN A 240 6.91 -16.29 10.96
CA GLN A 240 8.21 -16.82 10.53
C GLN A 240 8.78 -17.82 11.54
N GLN A 241 8.69 -17.52 12.85
CA GLN A 241 9.13 -18.46 13.89
C GLN A 241 8.33 -19.77 13.86
N LEU A 242 7.01 -19.69 13.66
CA LEU A 242 6.15 -20.89 13.57
C LEU A 242 6.51 -21.74 12.35
N ARG A 243 6.77 -21.12 11.19
CA ARG A 243 7.20 -21.82 9.98
C ARG A 243 8.56 -22.49 10.18
N ALA A 244 9.52 -21.79 10.78
CA ALA A 244 10.85 -22.33 11.07
C ALA A 244 10.78 -23.55 12.01
N ALA A 245 9.96 -23.48 13.06
CA ALA A 245 9.73 -24.59 13.98
C ALA A 245 9.11 -25.82 13.28
N ARG A 246 8.14 -25.62 12.37
CA ARG A 246 7.48 -26.70 11.62
C ARG A 246 8.39 -27.40 10.62
N LEU A 247 9.26 -26.63 9.96
CA LEU A 247 10.20 -27.19 8.98
C LEU A 247 11.32 -28.00 9.65
N GLY A 248 11.34 -28.07 10.99
CA GLY A 248 12.38 -28.78 11.70
C GLY A 248 13.75 -28.28 11.28
N LEU A 249 13.87 -26.97 10.99
CA LEU A 249 15.13 -26.25 10.92
C LEU A 249 15.73 -26.25 12.33
N LYS A 250 16.01 -27.47 12.84
CA LYS A 250 16.90 -27.71 13.94
C LYS A 250 18.18 -27.06 13.49
N ARG A 251 18.61 -26.06 14.27
CA ARG A 251 19.95 -25.53 14.23
C ARG A 251 20.85 -26.71 13.91
N LYS A 252 21.50 -26.71 12.73
CA LYS A 252 22.73 -27.48 12.60
C LYS A 252 23.60 -26.85 13.67
N GLU A 253 23.57 -27.42 14.86
CA GLU A 253 24.55 -27.14 15.89
C GLU A 253 25.86 -27.26 15.14
N SER A 254 26.51 -26.13 14.95
CA SER A 254 27.75 -26.02 14.20
C SER A 254 28.61 -27.17 14.72
N PRO A 255 29.05 -28.10 13.85
CA PRO A 255 29.97 -29.13 14.28
C PRO A 255 31.11 -28.40 14.97
N LYS A 256 31.26 -28.63 16.28
CA LYS A 256 32.52 -28.32 16.95
C LYS A 256 33.53 -29.22 16.25
N ASP A 257 34.35 -28.61 15.40
CA ASP A 257 35.62 -29.09 14.84
C ASP A 257 35.75 -28.89 13.32
N ASP A 258 36.74 -28.04 13.04
CA ASP A 258 37.73 -28.06 11.98
C ASP A 258 37.32 -27.75 10.53
N SER A 259 37.74 -26.53 10.12
CA SER A 259 38.25 -26.09 8.81
C SER A 259 37.50 -24.96 8.11
N ASP A 260 38.09 -23.77 8.21
CA ASP A 260 38.25 -22.70 7.23
C ASP A 260 37.47 -22.85 5.91
N LYS A 261 36.19 -22.46 5.90
CA LYS A 261 35.47 -22.17 4.65
C LYS A 261 34.77 -20.84 4.74
N GLU A 262 35.35 -19.88 4.03
CA GLU A 262 34.90 -18.49 3.86
C GLU A 262 33.46 -18.46 3.33
N LEU A 263 32.54 -17.88 4.13
CA LEU A 263 31.18 -17.54 3.72
C LEU A 263 31.21 -16.19 2.96
N PRO A 264 30.27 -15.92 2.04
CA PRO A 264 30.25 -14.68 1.26
C PRO A 264 30.00 -13.44 2.16
N ASP A 265 30.88 -12.45 2.04
CA ASP A 265 31.08 -11.31 2.95
C ASP A 265 29.85 -10.42 3.22
N ASN A 266 28.86 -10.38 2.33
CA ASN A 266 27.80 -9.36 2.38
C ASN A 266 26.64 -9.65 3.36
N LEU A 267 26.48 -10.89 3.85
CA LEU A 267 25.43 -11.22 4.84
C LEU A 267 25.98 -11.44 6.26
N ALA A 268 27.27 -11.76 6.38
CA ALA A 268 27.93 -11.97 7.67
C ALA A 268 28.12 -10.65 8.45
N ALA A 269 28.42 -9.55 7.75
CA ALA A 269 28.66 -8.24 8.35
C ALA A 269 27.44 -7.66 9.09
N ALA A 270 26.22 -8.00 8.66
CA ALA A 270 24.99 -7.54 9.34
C ALA A 270 24.64 -8.38 10.59
N VAL A 271 25.20 -9.59 10.72
CA VAL A 271 24.85 -10.55 11.77
C VAL A 271 25.85 -10.52 12.93
N GLU A 272 27.12 -10.16 12.69
CA GLU A 272 28.18 -10.19 13.71
C GLU A 272 28.17 -9.03 14.74
N VAL A 273 27.43 -7.94 14.50
CA VAL A 273 27.51 -6.74 15.37
C VAL A 273 26.55 -6.77 16.57
N CYS A 274 25.71 -7.80 16.72
CA CYS A 274 24.75 -7.87 17.82
C CYS A 274 25.04 -9.04 18.78
N SER A 275 26.10 -8.91 19.59
CA SER A 275 26.36 -9.74 20.77
C SER A 275 25.42 -9.37 21.94
N SER A 276 24.19 -8.93 21.65
CA SER A 276 23.19 -8.74 22.70
C SER A 276 22.75 -10.12 23.18
N GLU A 277 22.88 -10.35 24.49
CA GLU A 277 22.41 -11.54 25.23
C GLU A 277 20.87 -11.63 25.27
N GLU A 278 20.17 -10.98 24.33
CA GLU A 278 18.72 -11.06 24.26
C GLU A 278 18.26 -12.48 23.91
N ILE A 279 17.15 -12.90 24.49
CA ILE A 279 16.52 -14.18 24.16
C ILE A 279 15.94 -14.09 22.75
N ARG A 280 16.20 -15.12 21.94
CA ARG A 280 15.86 -15.13 20.51
C ARG A 280 14.92 -16.25 20.12
N GLY A 281 14.31 -16.10 18.95
CA GLY A 281 13.74 -17.19 18.20
C GLY A 281 12.66 -17.99 18.94
N PRO A 282 12.70 -19.33 18.89
CA PRO A 282 11.72 -20.18 19.55
C PRO A 282 11.66 -19.99 21.08
N SER A 283 12.79 -19.75 21.73
CA SER A 283 12.85 -19.53 23.19
C SER A 283 12.10 -18.25 23.58
N LEU A 284 12.26 -17.18 22.80
CA LEU A 284 11.53 -15.93 23.02
C LEU A 284 10.03 -16.16 22.84
N ARG A 285 9.63 -16.87 21.78
CA ARG A 285 8.23 -17.21 21.50
C ARG A 285 7.60 -18.07 22.61
N GLN A 286 8.35 -19.02 23.17
CA GLN A 286 7.93 -19.86 24.29
C GLN A 286 7.87 -19.11 25.62
N THR A 287 8.50 -17.94 25.71
CA THR A 287 8.49 -17.11 26.92
C THR A 287 7.38 -16.07 26.89
N LEU A 288 7.16 -15.43 25.73
CA LEU A 288 6.11 -14.43 25.49
C LEU A 288 4.69 -15.04 25.35
N LEU A 289 4.44 -16.21 25.95
CA LEU A 289 3.19 -16.99 25.90
C LEU A 289 1.96 -16.09 26.13
N PRO A 290 0.85 -16.17 25.36
CA PRO A 290 0.54 -16.84 24.09
C PRO A 290 0.16 -15.87 22.95
N SER A 291 0.43 -14.57 23.11
CA SER A 291 -0.27 -13.53 22.37
C SER A 291 0.66 -12.69 21.49
N ILE A 292 0.31 -12.56 20.21
CA ILE A 292 0.94 -11.61 19.28
C ILE A 292 0.83 -10.18 19.82
N ASN A 293 -0.21 -9.89 20.62
CA ASN A 293 -0.41 -8.56 21.20
C ASN A 293 0.66 -8.23 22.24
N SER A 294 1.11 -9.19 23.06
CA SER A 294 2.17 -8.95 24.05
C SER A 294 3.51 -8.67 23.36
N LEU A 295 3.81 -9.37 22.26
CA LEU A 295 4.96 -9.06 21.42
C LEU A 295 4.87 -7.66 20.81
N HIS A 296 3.70 -7.28 20.30
CA HIS A 296 3.47 -5.95 19.77
C HIS A 296 3.64 -4.85 20.82
N GLN A 297 3.05 -5.02 21.99
CA GLN A 297 3.22 -4.10 23.12
C GLN A 297 4.69 -3.97 23.51
N LEU A 298 5.42 -5.09 23.55
CA LEU A 298 6.84 -5.09 23.87
C LEU A 298 7.67 -4.37 22.80
N PHE A 299 7.39 -4.58 21.50
CA PHE A 299 8.02 -3.79 20.44
C PHE A 299 7.74 -2.29 20.62
N PHE A 300 6.49 -1.91 20.85
CA PHE A 300 6.12 -0.51 21.03
C PHE A 300 6.82 0.11 22.25
N SER A 301 6.79 -0.58 23.39
CA SER A 301 7.46 -0.19 24.63
C SER A 301 8.99 -0.06 24.46
N THR A 302 9.60 -0.93 23.65
CA THR A 302 11.02 -0.88 23.31
C THR A 302 11.36 0.34 22.45
N VAL A 303 10.51 0.69 21.48
CA VAL A 303 10.69 1.93 20.69
C VAL A 303 10.56 3.17 21.58
N MET A 304 9.55 3.21 22.48
CA MET A 304 9.41 4.31 23.44
C MET A 304 10.61 4.42 24.39
N LEU A 305 11.16 3.28 24.83
CA LEU A 305 12.38 3.24 25.64
C LEU A 305 13.56 3.84 24.88
N HIS A 306 13.78 3.43 23.62
CA HIS A 306 14.84 3.97 22.77
C HIS A 306 14.74 5.49 22.67
N TRP A 307 13.55 6.02 22.34
CA TRP A 307 13.34 7.47 22.25
C TRP A 307 13.61 8.19 23.57
N ASN A 308 13.21 7.62 24.71
CA ASN A 308 13.48 8.22 26.01
C ASN A 308 14.98 8.23 26.36
N LEU A 309 15.69 7.12 26.13
CA LEU A 309 17.11 6.98 26.50
C LEU A 309 18.03 7.84 25.63
N HIS A 310 17.70 8.00 24.34
CA HIS A 310 18.52 8.70 23.35
C HIS A 310 18.05 10.12 23.04
N ALA A 311 16.90 10.56 23.57
CA ALA A 311 16.50 11.96 23.52
C ALA A 311 17.48 12.85 24.32
N PRO A 312 17.59 14.15 23.96
CA PRO A 312 18.43 15.12 24.66
C PRO A 312 17.81 15.56 26.01
N LEU A 313 17.56 14.59 26.89
CA LEU A 313 16.95 14.78 28.21
C LEU A 313 18.02 14.72 29.31
N PRO A 314 17.84 15.45 30.43
CA PRO A 314 18.67 15.29 31.62
C PRO A 314 18.67 13.83 32.13
N PRO A 315 19.77 13.33 32.71
CA PRO A 315 19.84 11.94 33.22
C PRO A 315 18.74 11.60 34.22
N SER A 316 18.24 12.58 34.99
CA SER A 316 17.14 12.41 35.95
C SER A 316 15.78 12.12 35.30
N GLN A 317 15.63 12.41 34.01
CA GLN A 317 14.41 12.16 33.23
C GLN A 317 14.51 10.90 32.35
N LYS A 318 15.70 10.27 32.29
CA LYS A 318 15.88 9.01 31.58
C LYS A 318 15.26 7.87 32.38
N LEU A 319 14.56 6.99 31.67
CA LEU A 319 13.80 5.91 32.24
C LEU A 319 14.76 4.82 32.74
N SER A 320 14.74 4.55 34.05
CA SER A 320 15.51 3.45 34.63
C SER A 320 14.92 2.10 34.22
N PHE A 321 15.73 1.04 34.32
CA PHE A 321 15.25 -0.32 34.07
C PHE A 321 14.06 -0.68 34.97
N GLU A 322 14.10 -0.33 36.26
CA GLU A 322 13.02 -0.61 37.20
C GLU A 322 11.70 0.07 36.80
N ALA A 323 11.77 1.33 36.37
CA ALA A 323 10.61 2.07 35.91
C ALA A 323 10.05 1.48 34.61
N TRP A 324 10.90 1.14 33.64
CA TRP A 324 10.47 0.50 32.40
C TRP A 324 9.89 -0.90 32.64
N ASN A 325 10.50 -1.71 33.52
CA ASN A 325 9.98 -3.00 33.95
C ASN A 325 8.59 -2.85 34.59
N ALA A 326 8.40 -1.85 35.46
CA ALA A 326 7.10 -1.55 36.06
C ALA A 326 6.04 -1.17 35.00
N LEU A 327 6.40 -0.41 33.97
CA LEU A 327 5.48 -0.06 32.87
C LEU A 327 5.04 -1.27 32.04
N ASN A 328 5.86 -2.31 31.94
CA ASN A 328 5.55 -3.54 31.21
C ASN A 328 4.87 -4.61 32.09
N ARG A 329 4.60 -4.32 33.36
CA ARG A 329 3.74 -5.14 34.23
C ARG A 329 2.30 -4.67 34.06
N SER A 330 1.54 -5.41 33.27
CA SER A 330 0.14 -5.15 32.98
C SER A 330 -0.81 -5.47 34.15
N GLY A 331 -0.30 -6.07 35.24
CA GLY A 331 -1.12 -6.57 36.35
C GLY A 331 -2.03 -7.73 35.93
N SER A 332 -1.85 -8.24 34.71
CA SER A 332 -2.58 -9.35 34.11
C SER A 332 -1.72 -10.62 34.13
N LYS A 333 -2.27 -11.75 33.68
CA LYS A 333 -1.50 -12.99 33.55
C LYS A 333 -0.42 -12.95 32.45
N GLU A 334 -0.37 -11.88 31.66
CA GLU A 334 0.55 -11.70 30.52
C GLU A 334 1.75 -10.79 30.86
N ASP A 335 2.15 -10.72 32.13
CA ASP A 335 3.29 -9.90 32.52
C ASP A 335 4.60 -10.45 31.93
N VAL A 336 5.35 -9.56 31.27
CA VAL A 336 6.64 -9.89 30.68
C VAL A 336 7.68 -10.02 31.81
N PRO A 337 8.39 -11.15 31.92
CA PRO A 337 9.28 -11.35 33.06
C PRO A 337 10.51 -10.46 32.98
N ALA A 338 10.98 -10.00 34.14
CA ALA A 338 12.10 -9.06 34.26
C ALA A 338 13.39 -9.56 33.58
N TRP A 339 13.68 -10.86 33.68
CA TRP A 339 14.86 -11.48 33.06
C TRP A 339 14.83 -11.46 31.53
N LEU A 340 13.65 -11.30 30.91
CA LEU A 340 13.53 -11.09 29.47
C LEU A 340 13.70 -9.60 29.11
N LEU A 341 13.20 -8.70 29.96
CA LEU A 341 13.29 -7.25 29.75
C LEU A 341 14.73 -6.73 29.93
N GLU A 342 15.48 -7.23 30.90
CA GLU A 342 16.82 -6.72 31.24
C GLU A 342 17.81 -6.77 30.06
N PRO A 343 17.93 -7.87 29.29
CA PRO A 343 18.76 -7.89 28.09
C PRO A 343 18.30 -6.90 27.01
N VAL A 344 16.99 -6.71 26.84
CA VAL A 344 16.43 -5.76 25.86
C VAL A 344 16.76 -4.32 26.27
N TYR A 345 16.56 -3.97 27.55
CA TYR A 345 16.91 -2.66 28.09
C TYR A 345 18.40 -2.37 27.90
N THR A 346 19.26 -3.30 28.30
CA THR A 346 20.71 -3.18 28.18
C THR A 346 21.14 -2.97 26.73
N ALA A 347 20.57 -3.75 25.79
CA ALA A 347 20.89 -3.61 24.37
C ALA A 347 20.46 -2.24 23.80
N VAL A 348 19.29 -1.72 24.19
CA VAL A 348 18.81 -0.40 23.74
C VAL A 348 19.61 0.74 24.39
N ALA A 349 20.03 0.58 25.64
CA ALA A 349 20.81 1.59 26.36
C ALA A 349 22.26 1.69 25.84
N GLN A 350 22.83 0.58 25.35
CA GLN A 350 24.21 0.53 24.87
C GLN A 350 24.42 1.24 23.53
N ALA A 351 23.49 1.08 22.58
CA ALA A 351 23.63 1.64 21.24
C ALA A 351 22.29 2.17 20.70
N PRO A 352 22.27 3.39 20.12
CA PRO A 352 21.09 3.87 19.42
C PRO A 352 20.81 3.01 18.20
N LEU A 353 19.55 2.65 18.01
CA LEU A 353 19.03 2.07 16.78
C LEU A 353 18.76 3.18 15.76
N GLU A 354 19.51 3.21 14.66
CA GLU A 354 19.40 4.25 13.64
C GLU A 354 18.01 4.31 13.00
N GLU A 355 17.37 3.14 12.82
CA GLU A 355 16.04 3.01 12.21
C GLU A 355 14.94 3.64 13.08
N LEU A 356 15.19 3.76 14.39
CA LEU A 356 14.26 4.34 15.35
C LEU A 356 14.55 5.81 15.64
N SER A 357 15.62 6.40 15.11
CA SER A 357 15.94 7.80 15.35
C SER A 357 14.83 8.72 14.83
N LEU A 358 14.31 9.58 15.71
CA LEU A 358 13.43 10.68 15.33
C LEU A 358 14.31 11.78 14.72
N GLU A 359 14.52 11.73 13.41
CA GLU A 359 15.02 12.92 12.72
C GLU A 359 13.93 13.99 12.78
N LEU A 360 14.20 15.04 13.55
CA LEU A 360 13.45 16.29 13.47
C LEU A 360 13.83 16.91 12.14
N ASP A 361 12.97 16.72 11.14
CA ASP A 361 13.06 17.19 9.75
C ASP A 361 14.11 18.29 9.53
N GLU A 362 15.37 17.89 9.36
CA GLU A 362 16.26 18.71 8.57
C GLU A 362 15.79 18.46 7.13
N PRO A 363 15.35 19.50 6.39
CA PRO A 363 14.75 19.33 5.07
C PRO A 363 15.72 18.54 4.20
N GLN A 364 15.43 17.26 4.01
CA GLN A 364 16.31 16.38 3.27
C GLN A 364 16.35 16.94 1.86
N HIS A 365 17.53 17.43 1.47
CA HIS A 365 17.75 17.83 0.09
C HIS A 365 17.38 16.64 -0.80
N PRO A 366 16.65 16.89 -1.90
CA PRO A 366 16.19 15.81 -2.77
C PRO A 366 17.38 14.91 -3.10
N PRO A 367 17.22 13.57 -2.98
CA PRO A 367 18.34 12.64 -3.08
C PRO A 367 19.12 12.95 -4.35
N THR A 368 20.38 13.36 -4.20
CA THR A 368 21.27 13.65 -5.32
C THR A 368 21.40 12.38 -6.13
N SER A 369 20.67 12.34 -7.24
CA SER A 369 20.24 11.12 -7.92
C SER A 369 21.37 10.56 -8.77
N GLY A 370 22.36 9.94 -8.14
CA GLY A 370 23.50 9.34 -8.85
C GLY A 370 23.10 8.25 -9.85
N ARG A 371 21.89 7.66 -9.72
CA ARG A 371 21.39 6.64 -10.66
C ARG A 371 20.72 7.23 -11.91
N PHE A 372 20.24 8.47 -11.85
CA PHE A 372 19.47 9.10 -12.94
C PHE A 372 20.18 10.33 -13.52
N ALA A 373 21.50 10.44 -13.33
CA ALA A 373 22.27 11.62 -13.71
C ALA A 373 22.21 11.95 -15.21
N SER A 374 22.11 10.93 -16.07
CA SER A 374 21.89 11.09 -17.51
C SER A 374 20.46 11.56 -17.81
N THR A 375 19.47 10.89 -17.23
CA THR A 375 18.03 11.19 -17.40
C THR A 375 17.66 12.60 -16.91
N LEU A 376 18.36 13.08 -15.89
CA LEU A 376 18.18 14.42 -15.31
C LEU A 376 18.40 15.55 -16.33
N LYS A 377 19.28 15.37 -17.34
CA LYS A 377 19.47 16.37 -18.38
C LYS A 377 18.20 16.57 -19.21
N VAL A 378 17.55 15.46 -19.58
CA VAL A 378 16.29 15.48 -20.34
C VAL A 378 15.17 16.15 -19.54
N VAL A 379 15.11 15.92 -18.22
CA VAL A 379 14.08 16.52 -17.36
C VAL A 379 14.30 18.01 -17.13
N ALA A 380 15.55 18.47 -17.10
CA ALA A 380 15.89 19.85 -16.81
C ALA A 380 15.63 20.82 -17.98
N GLU A 381 15.61 20.32 -19.22
CA GLU A 381 15.58 21.17 -20.41
C GLU A 381 14.17 21.61 -20.84
N THR A 382 13.11 20.93 -20.43
CA THR A 382 11.73 21.27 -20.83
C THR A 382 10.77 21.26 -19.63
N GLN A 383 10.90 22.23 -18.73
CA GLN A 383 9.94 22.47 -17.65
C GLN A 383 9.19 23.77 -17.93
N VAL A 384 8.03 23.66 -18.58
CA VAL A 384 7.06 24.76 -18.59
C VAL A 384 5.99 24.45 -17.56
N GLU A 385 5.70 25.43 -16.73
CA GLU A 385 4.69 25.33 -15.68
C GLU A 385 3.84 26.60 -15.62
N GLY A 386 2.62 26.47 -15.13
CA GLY A 386 1.75 27.62 -14.95
C GLY A 386 0.34 27.25 -14.54
N TRP A 387 -0.39 28.23 -14.03
CA TRP A 387 -1.81 28.10 -13.74
C TRP A 387 -2.63 28.07 -15.02
N ALA A 388 -3.56 27.12 -15.09
CA ALA A 388 -4.49 27.00 -16.20
C ALA A 388 -5.89 26.65 -15.71
N LEU A 389 -6.91 27.19 -16.39
CA LEU A 389 -8.27 26.68 -16.30
C LEU A 389 -8.44 25.56 -17.32
N VAL A 390 -9.00 24.43 -16.87
CA VAL A 390 -9.16 23.23 -17.71
C VAL A 390 -10.64 23.01 -18.02
N PHE A 391 -10.96 22.87 -19.30
CA PHE A 391 -12.32 22.65 -19.77
C PHE A 391 -12.34 21.58 -20.86
N GLY A 392 -13.27 20.65 -20.85
CA GLY A 392 -13.34 19.62 -21.88
C GLY A 392 -14.63 18.81 -21.84
N ASP A 393 -15.02 18.30 -23.01
CA ASP A 393 -16.18 17.42 -23.13
C ASP A 393 -15.85 16.06 -22.52
N GLY A 394 -16.68 15.63 -21.57
CA GLY A 394 -16.53 14.31 -20.93
C GLY A 394 -15.53 14.27 -19.78
N LEU A 395 -15.11 15.41 -19.24
CA LEU A 395 -14.47 15.41 -17.92
C LEU A 395 -15.42 14.76 -16.90
N PRO A 396 -14.92 13.84 -16.07
CA PRO A 396 -15.76 13.10 -15.14
C PRO A 396 -16.47 14.05 -14.18
N VAL A 397 -17.80 14.02 -14.22
CA VAL A 397 -18.64 14.58 -13.16
C VAL A 397 -18.76 13.48 -12.10
N LEU A 398 -18.07 13.63 -10.97
CA LEU A 398 -18.14 12.61 -9.93
C LEU A 398 -19.50 12.66 -9.20
N PRO A 399 -20.04 11.50 -8.80
CA PRO A 399 -21.30 11.42 -8.09
C PRO A 399 -21.13 11.98 -6.67
N GLY A 400 -21.60 13.20 -6.45
CA GLY A 400 -21.55 13.88 -5.14
C GLY A 400 -22.17 15.27 -5.13
N GLY A 401 -22.06 16.02 -6.22
CA GLY A 401 -22.69 17.33 -6.38
C GLY A 401 -24.08 17.24 -7.01
N LEU A 402 -25.14 17.46 -6.21
CA LEU A 402 -26.49 17.76 -6.71
C LEU A 402 -26.51 19.21 -7.25
N GLY A 403 -25.91 19.45 -8.42
CA GLY A 403 -25.79 20.79 -8.99
C GLY A 403 -25.51 20.78 -10.49
N LYS A 404 -26.09 21.74 -11.21
CA LYS A 404 -26.10 21.88 -12.67
C LYS A 404 -24.69 21.72 -13.31
N PRO A 405 -24.60 21.22 -14.56
CA PRO A 405 -23.33 21.05 -15.27
C PRO A 405 -22.74 22.40 -15.67
N ASN A 406 -21.88 22.96 -14.82
CA ASN A 406 -20.98 24.06 -15.14
C ASN A 406 -19.54 23.63 -14.80
N ALA A 407 -18.54 24.34 -15.35
CA ALA A 407 -17.10 24.04 -15.21
C ALA A 407 -16.59 23.85 -13.76
N ALA A 408 -17.38 24.22 -12.75
CA ALA A 408 -17.09 23.99 -11.33
C ALA A 408 -17.04 22.50 -10.90
N ASN A 409 -17.66 21.57 -11.64
CA ASN A 409 -17.81 20.18 -11.19
C ASN A 409 -16.51 19.35 -11.21
N PHE A 410 -15.49 19.77 -11.97
CA PHE A 410 -14.19 19.09 -11.98
C PHE A 410 -13.41 19.31 -10.67
N VAL A 411 -13.66 20.43 -9.99
CA VAL A 411 -12.99 20.81 -8.72
C VAL A 411 -13.51 20.01 -7.53
N GLU A 412 -14.74 19.52 -7.58
CA GLU A 412 -15.35 18.76 -6.47
C GLU A 412 -14.69 17.38 -6.28
N CYS A 413 -14.20 16.76 -7.36
CA CYS A 413 -13.30 15.61 -7.31
C CYS A 413 -12.02 15.91 -6.51
N MET A 414 -11.55 17.16 -6.56
CA MET A 414 -10.31 17.61 -5.94
C MET A 414 -10.49 17.91 -4.44
N GLN A 415 -11.72 18.20 -4.01
CA GLN A 415 -12.04 18.40 -2.58
C GLN A 415 -12.05 17.08 -1.79
N MET A 416 -12.36 15.92 -2.39
CA MET A 416 -12.20 14.63 -1.71
C MET A 416 -10.74 14.36 -1.32
N THR A 417 -9.78 14.82 -2.13
CA THR A 417 -8.36 14.79 -1.77
C THR A 417 -7.99 15.77 -0.64
N GLY A 418 -8.76 16.84 -0.47
CA GLY A 418 -8.63 17.76 0.66
C GLY A 418 -9.22 17.20 1.96
N MET A 419 -10.31 16.42 1.88
CA MET A 419 -10.98 15.85 3.06
C MET A 419 -10.17 14.78 3.79
N ILE A 420 -9.18 14.14 3.14
CA ILE A 420 -8.33 13.11 3.76
C ILE A 420 -7.04 13.74 4.34
N SER A 421 -6.75 15.00 4.02
CA SER A 421 -5.59 15.74 4.53
C SER A 421 -6.05 17.04 5.21
N GLU A 422 -6.69 16.89 6.37
CA GLU A 422 -7.14 18.00 7.24
C GLU A 422 -5.99 18.98 7.58
N ALA A 423 -4.74 18.53 7.56
CA ALA A 423 -3.56 19.35 7.86
C ALA A 423 -3.24 20.43 6.81
N THR A 424 -3.76 20.33 5.58
CA THR A 424 -3.41 21.25 4.47
C THR A 424 -4.47 22.31 4.16
N ALA A 425 -5.72 22.13 4.62
CA ALA A 425 -6.81 23.06 4.30
C ALA A 425 -6.64 24.45 4.96
N THR A 426 -6.03 24.50 6.15
CA THR A 426 -5.85 25.72 6.94
C THR A 426 -4.77 26.67 6.39
N ALA A 427 -3.88 26.20 5.51
CA ALA A 427 -2.80 27.01 4.94
C ALA A 427 -3.24 27.89 3.74
N ARG A 428 -4.44 27.68 3.20
CA ARG A 428 -4.91 28.34 1.96
C ARG A 428 -5.44 29.76 2.15
N THR A 429 -5.78 30.18 3.36
CA THR A 429 -6.51 31.45 3.60
C THR A 429 -5.65 32.71 3.67
N ALA A 430 -4.32 32.64 3.49
CA ALA A 430 -3.42 33.78 3.74
C ALA A 430 -2.59 34.28 2.54
N ARG A 431 -2.74 33.74 1.32
CA ARG A 431 -1.92 34.19 0.17
C ARG A 431 -2.72 35.10 -0.76
N LYS A 432 -2.20 36.32 -0.96
CA LYS A 432 -2.76 37.38 -1.80
C LYS A 432 -2.70 37.06 -3.31
N ASP A 433 -1.99 36.00 -3.68
CA ASP A 433 -1.88 35.44 -5.04
C ASP A 433 -2.64 34.10 -5.16
N SER A 434 -3.82 33.99 -4.51
CA SER A 434 -4.63 32.79 -4.64
C SER A 434 -5.09 32.63 -6.09
N PRO A 435 -4.85 31.47 -6.72
CA PRO A 435 -5.30 31.21 -8.08
C PRO A 435 -6.83 31.30 -8.18
N PRO A 436 -7.38 31.47 -9.40
CA PRO A 436 -8.83 31.41 -9.61
C PRO A 436 -9.42 30.11 -9.02
N GLU A 437 -10.66 30.14 -8.53
CA GLU A 437 -11.35 29.03 -7.82
C GLU A 437 -11.51 27.70 -8.60
N SER A 438 -10.93 27.58 -9.80
CA SER A 438 -10.94 26.36 -10.60
C SER A 438 -9.65 26.16 -11.42
N ALA A 439 -8.61 26.95 -11.14
CA ALA A 439 -7.34 26.80 -11.83
C ALA A 439 -6.55 25.64 -11.23
N VAL A 440 -5.85 24.91 -12.09
CA VAL A 440 -4.91 23.85 -11.73
C VAL A 440 -3.52 24.27 -12.14
N TRP A 441 -2.52 23.85 -11.38
CA TRP A 441 -1.15 23.99 -11.77
C TRP A 441 -0.81 22.93 -12.81
N LEU A 442 -0.40 23.36 -14.00
CA LEU A 442 0.09 22.48 -15.04
C LEU A 442 1.61 22.48 -15.02
N SER A 443 2.20 21.32 -15.25
CA SER A 443 3.63 21.17 -15.51
C SER A 443 3.85 20.16 -16.63
N MET A 444 4.78 20.47 -17.53
CA MET A 444 5.22 19.56 -18.57
C MET A 444 6.60 19.00 -18.25
N LYS A 445 6.76 17.69 -18.41
CA LYS A 445 8.00 16.95 -18.14
C LYS A 445 8.18 15.87 -19.21
N GLY A 446 8.97 16.17 -20.25
CA GLY A 446 9.04 15.32 -21.44
C GLY A 446 7.65 15.18 -22.08
N PRO A 447 7.17 13.96 -22.41
CA PRO A 447 5.84 13.75 -22.97
C PRO A 447 4.72 13.76 -21.93
N PHE A 448 5.01 14.02 -20.65
CA PHE A 448 4.03 14.01 -19.58
C PHE A 448 3.49 15.40 -19.28
N PHE A 449 2.16 15.48 -19.23
CA PHE A 449 1.42 16.64 -18.76
C PHE A 449 0.86 16.35 -17.37
N PHE A 450 1.36 17.01 -16.35
CA PHE A 450 0.95 16.82 -14.97
C PHE A 450 0.02 17.92 -14.50
N PHE A 451 -0.98 17.53 -13.70
CA PHE A 451 -1.99 18.41 -13.11
C PHE A 451 -1.85 18.36 -11.60
N ALA A 452 -1.62 19.50 -10.95
CA ALA A 452 -1.48 19.63 -9.51
C ALA A 452 -2.39 20.75 -8.96
N MET A 453 -2.70 20.68 -7.67
CA MET A 453 -3.49 21.72 -6.99
C MET A 453 -2.65 22.91 -6.57
N GLU A 454 -1.35 22.71 -6.46
CA GLU A 454 -0.40 23.65 -5.89
C GLU A 454 0.85 23.64 -6.78
N PRO A 455 1.59 24.76 -6.86
CA PRO A 455 2.80 24.88 -7.67
C PRO A 455 4.00 24.12 -7.08
N GLU A 456 3.74 23.18 -6.16
CA GLU A 456 4.78 22.37 -5.58
C GLU A 456 5.25 21.31 -6.60
N PRO A 457 6.57 21.14 -6.75
CA PRO A 457 7.11 20.24 -7.75
C PRO A 457 6.59 18.82 -7.51
N LEU A 458 6.01 18.25 -8.57
CA LEU A 458 5.67 16.83 -8.71
C LEU A 458 4.74 16.27 -7.60
N LYS A 459 3.71 17.04 -7.23
CA LYS A 459 2.53 16.53 -6.49
C LYS A 459 1.27 16.41 -7.36
N PRO A 460 1.32 15.74 -8.53
CA PRO A 460 0.19 15.67 -9.44
C PRO A 460 -0.95 14.85 -8.85
N PHE A 461 -2.19 15.25 -9.09
CA PHE A 461 -3.36 14.41 -8.90
C PHE A 461 -3.80 13.74 -10.20
N ALA A 462 -3.32 14.21 -11.36
CA ALA A 462 -3.59 13.59 -12.64
C ALA A 462 -2.45 13.83 -13.62
N PHE A 463 -2.40 13.03 -14.68
CA PHE A 463 -1.49 13.25 -15.79
C PHE A 463 -2.04 12.78 -17.14
N LEU A 464 -1.43 13.28 -18.22
CA LEU A 464 -1.63 12.87 -19.60
C LEU A 464 -0.29 12.45 -20.19
N HIS A 465 -0.27 11.35 -20.95
CA HIS A 465 0.86 10.99 -21.80
C HIS A 465 0.59 11.44 -23.24
N LEU A 466 1.45 12.29 -23.77
CA LEU A 466 1.27 12.99 -25.04
C LEU A 466 1.94 12.27 -26.21
N LYS A 467 1.51 11.06 -26.56
CA LYS A 467 2.10 10.30 -27.69
C LYS A 467 1.65 10.76 -29.08
N SER A 468 0.35 10.95 -29.27
CA SER A 468 -0.25 11.27 -30.57
C SER A 468 -1.34 12.31 -30.40
N TRP A 469 -0.98 13.57 -30.63
CA TRP A 469 -1.86 14.70 -30.35
C TRP A 469 -1.70 15.83 -31.37
N VAL A 470 -2.74 16.66 -31.48
CA VAL A 470 -2.74 17.96 -32.16
C VAL A 470 -3.03 19.04 -31.12
N THR A 471 -2.24 20.11 -31.17
CA THR A 471 -2.58 21.38 -30.53
C THR A 471 -3.30 22.30 -31.50
N GLU A 472 -4.43 22.83 -31.05
CA GLU A 472 -5.02 24.05 -31.61
C GLU A 472 -4.65 25.19 -30.67
N LEU A 473 -3.87 26.17 -31.14
CA LEU A 473 -3.48 27.35 -30.39
C LEU A 473 -4.38 28.51 -30.78
N ASP A 474 -4.93 29.20 -29.79
CA ASP A 474 -5.62 30.48 -29.97
C ASP A 474 -4.93 31.55 -29.09
N PRO A 475 -3.93 32.25 -29.67
CA PRO A 475 -3.20 33.30 -28.97
C PRO A 475 -4.09 34.44 -28.47
N SER A 476 -5.25 34.65 -29.08
CA SER A 476 -6.13 35.78 -28.71
C SER A 476 -6.84 35.57 -27.38
N ARG A 477 -6.99 34.31 -26.95
CA ARG A 477 -7.65 33.92 -25.70
C ARG A 477 -6.67 33.32 -24.69
N SER A 478 -5.37 33.39 -24.98
CA SER A 478 -4.33 32.70 -24.22
C SER A 478 -4.68 31.23 -23.95
N CYS A 479 -5.27 30.56 -24.95
CA CYS A 479 -5.76 29.20 -24.81
C CYS A 479 -5.16 28.25 -25.85
N PHE A 480 -5.04 26.99 -25.47
CA PHE A 480 -4.70 25.91 -26.37
C PHE A 480 -5.57 24.69 -26.11
N SER A 481 -5.72 23.85 -27.11
CA SER A 481 -6.50 22.63 -27.02
C SER A 481 -5.68 21.42 -27.43
N LEU A 482 -5.79 20.35 -26.66
CA LEU A 482 -5.28 19.03 -27.02
C LEU A 482 -6.41 18.19 -27.61
N ARG A 483 -6.13 17.54 -28.74
CA ARG A 483 -6.96 16.49 -29.37
C ARG A 483 -6.06 15.32 -29.72
N ALA A 484 -6.55 14.09 -29.55
CA ALA A 484 -5.80 12.92 -30.01
C ALA A 484 -5.79 12.89 -31.55
N THR A 485 -4.66 12.51 -32.15
CA THR A 485 -4.55 12.31 -33.60
C THR A 485 -4.84 10.87 -33.98
N ASN A 486 -5.56 10.69 -35.07
CA ASN A 486 -5.60 9.42 -35.77
C ASN A 486 -4.49 9.41 -36.80
N ALA A 487 -3.63 8.38 -36.76
CA ALA A 487 -2.72 8.11 -37.87
C ALA A 487 -3.50 7.71 -39.13
N ASP A 488 -4.56 6.92 -38.95
CA ASP A 488 -5.40 6.41 -40.04
C ASP A 488 -6.76 7.08 -40.06
N ALA A 489 -7.13 7.68 -41.19
CA ALA A 489 -8.43 8.33 -41.38
C ALA A 489 -9.63 7.37 -41.19
N GLU A 490 -9.42 6.06 -41.33
CA GLU A 490 -10.45 5.03 -41.17
C GLU A 490 -10.52 4.43 -39.75
N ALA A 491 -9.51 4.66 -38.90
CA ALA A 491 -9.51 4.17 -37.52
C ALA A 491 -10.53 4.93 -36.66
N PRO A 492 -11.12 4.29 -35.62
CA PRO A 492 -11.97 5.00 -34.66
C PRO A 492 -11.20 6.20 -34.06
N PRO A 493 -11.89 7.30 -33.72
CA PRO A 493 -11.24 8.48 -33.17
C PRO A 493 -10.48 8.11 -31.90
N ALA A 494 -9.17 8.30 -31.95
CA ALA A 494 -8.28 8.22 -30.83
C ALA A 494 -8.81 9.14 -29.73
N LYS A 495 -8.60 8.71 -28.48
CA LYS A 495 -9.05 9.45 -27.32
C LYS A 495 -7.85 9.79 -26.47
N LEU A 496 -7.82 11.01 -25.97
CA LEU A 496 -6.88 11.40 -24.93
C LEU A 496 -7.19 10.58 -23.68
N GLN A 497 -6.16 10.06 -23.01
CA GLN A 497 -6.35 9.29 -21.79
C GLN A 497 -5.85 10.08 -20.59
N LEU A 498 -6.77 10.74 -19.88
CA LEU A 498 -6.49 11.44 -18.63
C LEU A 498 -6.46 10.44 -17.49
N ILE A 499 -5.34 10.36 -16.78
CA ILE A 499 -5.15 9.40 -15.69
C ILE A 499 -5.14 10.16 -14.37
N VAL A 500 -6.13 9.90 -13.53
CA VAL A 500 -6.25 10.49 -12.19
C VAL A 500 -5.59 9.55 -11.17
N LEU A 501 -4.64 10.07 -10.41
CA LEU A 501 -3.87 9.38 -9.39
C LEU A 501 -4.51 9.59 -8.01
N LEU A 502 -4.88 8.49 -7.35
CA LEU A 502 -5.52 8.53 -6.05
C LEU A 502 -4.48 8.42 -4.91
N PRO A 503 -4.71 9.06 -3.75
CA PRO A 503 -3.76 9.04 -2.63
C PRO A 503 -3.45 7.65 -2.06
N ASP A 504 -4.34 6.68 -2.28
CA ASP A 504 -4.24 5.32 -1.75
C ASP A 504 -3.51 4.34 -2.68
N GLY A 505 -2.87 4.86 -3.73
CA GLY A 505 -2.17 4.06 -4.74
C GLY A 505 -3.01 3.64 -5.92
N ARG A 506 -4.33 3.88 -5.93
CA ARG A 506 -5.15 3.56 -7.10
C ARG A 506 -5.06 4.64 -8.16
N PHE A 507 -5.56 4.34 -9.35
CA PHE A 507 -5.73 5.33 -10.43
C PHE A 507 -7.02 5.07 -11.21
N GLN A 508 -7.47 6.06 -11.96
CA GLN A 508 -8.61 5.98 -12.86
C GLN A 508 -8.27 6.61 -14.21
N ALA A 509 -8.64 5.95 -15.30
CA ALA A 509 -8.41 6.45 -16.65
C ALA A 509 -9.70 6.94 -17.30
N PHE A 510 -9.67 8.15 -17.83
CA PHE A 510 -10.78 8.80 -18.52
C PHE A 510 -10.40 9.04 -19.98
N HIS A 511 -11.29 8.66 -20.90
CA HIS A 511 -11.08 8.83 -22.32
C HIS A 511 -11.80 10.08 -22.82
N LEU A 512 -11.04 11.10 -23.17
CA LEU A 512 -11.52 12.42 -23.57
C LEU A 512 -11.33 12.63 -25.07
N LYS A 513 -12.26 13.35 -25.70
CA LYS A 513 -12.13 13.73 -27.13
C LYS A 513 -11.23 14.95 -27.31
N LYS A 514 -11.41 15.94 -26.44
CA LYS A 514 -10.74 17.24 -26.48
C LYS A 514 -10.56 17.75 -25.07
N LEU A 515 -9.40 18.34 -24.79
CA LEU A 515 -9.15 19.09 -23.56
C LEU A 515 -8.68 20.49 -23.95
N ASN A 516 -9.31 21.52 -23.38
CA ASN A 516 -8.99 22.92 -23.62
C ASN A 516 -8.39 23.50 -22.34
N PHE A 517 -7.41 24.38 -22.52
CA PHE A 517 -6.66 25.01 -21.47
C PHE A 517 -6.65 26.51 -21.70
N GLU A 518 -7.05 27.27 -20.71
CA GLU A 518 -6.92 28.73 -20.69
C GLU A 518 -5.82 29.07 -19.69
N LEU A 519 -4.68 29.56 -20.19
CA LEU A 519 -3.51 29.84 -19.39
C LEU A 519 -3.60 31.21 -18.74
N SER A 520 -3.05 31.32 -17.53
CA SER A 520 -2.74 32.63 -16.97
C SER A 520 -1.55 33.24 -17.73
N ASP A 521 -1.79 34.33 -18.45
CA ASP A 521 -0.77 35.09 -19.20
C ASP A 521 0.30 35.64 -18.22
N PRO A 522 1.63 35.62 -18.51
CA PRO A 522 2.31 35.57 -19.82
C PRO A 522 2.89 34.21 -20.27
N THR A 523 2.41 33.07 -19.75
CA THR A 523 3.09 31.77 -19.97
C THR A 523 2.83 31.12 -21.33
N LEU A 524 1.85 31.60 -22.13
CA LEU A 524 1.43 30.96 -23.38
C LEU A 524 2.56 30.75 -24.39
N GLN A 525 3.47 31.72 -24.52
CA GLN A 525 4.59 31.61 -25.45
C GLN A 525 5.54 30.46 -25.08
N LEU A 526 5.82 30.28 -23.78
CA LEU A 526 6.65 29.18 -23.30
C LEU A 526 5.97 27.83 -23.55
N TRP A 527 4.67 27.74 -23.25
CA TRP A 527 3.88 26.54 -23.54
C TRP A 527 3.87 26.21 -25.04
N THR A 528 3.70 27.22 -25.89
CA THR A 528 3.71 27.05 -27.35
C THR A 528 5.05 26.52 -27.84
N GLN A 529 6.16 27.11 -27.38
CA GLN A 529 7.51 26.66 -27.75
C GLN A 529 7.77 25.23 -27.31
N ALA A 530 7.38 24.88 -26.08
CA ALA A 530 7.64 23.55 -25.54
C ALA A 530 6.77 22.48 -26.20
N LEU A 531 5.49 22.78 -26.50
CA LEU A 531 4.61 21.90 -27.26
C LEU A 531 5.12 21.71 -28.70
N GLN A 532 5.60 22.77 -29.35
CA GLN A 532 6.20 22.67 -30.67
C GLN A 532 7.47 21.82 -30.66
N ALA A 533 8.37 22.02 -29.68
CA ALA A 533 9.57 21.21 -29.52
C ALA A 533 9.25 19.73 -29.32
N LEU A 534 8.24 19.40 -28.50
CA LEU A 534 7.79 18.01 -28.31
C LEU A 534 7.23 17.41 -29.61
N LYS A 535 6.48 18.20 -30.38
CA LYS A 535 5.96 17.78 -31.69
C LYS A 535 7.08 17.54 -32.70
N ASP A 536 8.10 18.41 -32.71
CA ASP A 536 9.25 18.28 -33.59
C ASP A 536 10.04 17.00 -33.26
N GLN A 537 10.24 16.70 -31.98
CA GLN A 537 10.86 15.45 -31.51
C GLN A 537 10.09 14.19 -31.96
N GLN A 538 8.76 14.23 -31.93
CA GLN A 538 7.92 13.10 -32.39
C GLN A 538 7.92 12.93 -33.91
N SER A 539 8.13 14.01 -34.66
CA SER A 539 8.15 13.99 -36.12
C SER A 539 9.51 13.59 -36.70
N ALA A 540 10.59 13.69 -35.91
CA ALA A 540 11.92 13.28 -36.33
C ALA A 540 11.89 11.78 -36.63
N PRO A 541 12.14 11.35 -37.89
CA PRO A 541 12.23 9.93 -38.19
C PRO A 541 13.33 9.34 -37.30
N CYS A 542 13.00 8.25 -36.60
CA CYS A 542 13.96 7.50 -35.80
C CYS A 542 15.01 6.94 -36.75
N ALA A 543 16.01 7.76 -37.09
CA ALA A 543 17.10 7.42 -37.98
C ALA A 543 18.05 6.52 -37.20
N VAL A 544 17.61 5.28 -37.00
CA VAL A 544 18.46 4.20 -36.51
C VAL A 544 19.34 3.80 -37.70
N ASP A 545 20.38 4.58 -37.96
CA ASP A 545 21.53 4.09 -38.72
C ASP A 545 22.17 3.00 -37.86
N VAL A 546 21.69 1.76 -38.00
CA VAL A 546 22.36 0.58 -37.45
C VAL A 546 23.68 0.44 -38.21
N PRO A 547 24.84 0.65 -37.57
CA PRO A 547 26.10 0.34 -38.23
C PRO A 547 26.17 -1.19 -38.38
N VAL A 548 26.25 -1.64 -39.64
CA VAL A 548 26.35 -3.06 -40.04
C VAL A 548 27.65 -3.68 -39.58
#